data_AF-A0A9D0Z063-F1
#
_entry.id   AF-A0A9D0Z063-F1
#
_cell.length_a   1.000
_cell.length_b   1.000
_cell.length_c   1.000
_cell.angle_alpha   90.00
_cell.angle_beta   90.00
_cell.angle_gamma   90.00
#
_symmetry.space_group_name_H-M   'P 1'
#
loop_
_entity.id
_entity.type
_entity.pdbx_description
1 polymer ?
#
loop_
_entity_poly.entity_id
_entity_poly.type
_entity_poly.pdbx_seq_one_letter_code
_entity_poly.pdbx_strand_id
1 'polypeptide(L)' 'MYKSYQFRMYPNKQQIIMIQKTFGCTRFVYNHY' A
#
# COMPACT_ATOMS: atom_id res chain seq x y z
N MET A 1 -3.65 -21.55 -11.00
CA MET A 1 -2.46 -20.82 -11.50
C MET A 1 -2.68 -19.34 -11.20
N TYR A 2 -2.21 -18.84 -10.05
CA TYR A 2 -2.43 -17.46 -9.65
C TYR A 2 -1.51 -16.54 -10.45
N LYS A 3 -2.04 -15.90 -11.49
CA LYS A 3 -1.33 -14.83 -12.21
C LYS A 3 -1.44 -13.56 -11.37
N SER A 4 -0.39 -13.22 -10.63
CA SER A 4 -0.24 -11.89 -10.07
C SER A 4 0.24 -10.95 -11.17
N TYR A 5 -0.58 -9.96 -11.54
CA TYR A 5 -0.15 -8.90 -12.44
C TYR A 5 0.80 -7.97 -11.67
N GLN A 6 2.07 -7.89 -12.09
CA GLN A 6 2.97 -6.86 -11.59
C GLN A 6 2.58 -5.52 -12.20
N PHE A 7 1.73 -4.77 -11.50
CA PHE A 7 1.44 -3.39 -11.85
C PHE A 7 2.38 -2.44 -11.11
N ARG A 8 3.17 -1.66 -11.86
CA ARG A 8 3.98 -0.58 -11.29
C ARG A 8 3.09 0.66 -11.16
N MET A 9 2.64 0.95 -9.93
CA MET A 9 1.96 2.22 -9.64
C MET A 9 3.00 3.33 -9.45
N TYR A 10 2.81 4.47 -10.12
CA TYR A 10 3.53 5.72 -9.87
C TYR A 10 2.55 6.74 -9.28
N PRO A 11 2.23 6.64 -7.97
CA PRO A 11 1.25 7.51 -7.33
C PRO A 11 1.77 8.94 -7.22
N ASN A 12 0.88 9.92 -7.40
CA ASN A 12 1.19 11.31 -7.13
C ASN A 12 1.22 11.60 -5.61
N LYS A 13 1.70 12.79 -5.22
CA LYS A 13 1.85 13.16 -3.80
C LYS A 13 0.56 13.00 -2.99
N GLN A 14 -0.59 13.34 -3.56
CA GLN A 14 -1.89 13.22 -2.88
C GLN A 14 -2.31 11.76 -2.70
N GLN A 15 -2.09 10.93 -3.72
CA GLN A 15 -2.36 9.49 -3.67
C GLN A 15 -1.48 8.79 -2.62
N ILE A 16 -0.21 9.18 -2.51
CA ILE A 16 0.70 8.66 -1.46
C ILE A 16 0.14 8.96 -0.07
N ILE A 17 -0.28 10.21 0.18
CA ILE A 17 -0.87 10.62 1.46
C ILE A 17 -2.13 9.82 1.76
N MET A 18 -2.99 9.60 0.76
CA MET A 18 -4.21 8.83 0.92
C MET A 18 -3.90 7.36 1.24
N ILE A 19 -2.99 6.73 0.49
CA ILE A 19 -2.53 5.35 0.74
C ILE A 19 -1.96 5.21 2.15
N GLN A 20 -1.17 6.19 2.61
CA GLN A 20 -0.64 6.21 3.97
C GLN A 20 -1.72 6.36 5.03
N LYS A 21 -2.79 7.13 4.79
CA LYS A 21 -3.92 7.22 5.72
C LYS A 21 -4.74 5.93 5.75
N THR A 22 -4.96 5.31 4.60
CA THR A 22 -5.78 4.10 4.45
C THR A 22 -5.07 2.85 4.98
N PHE A 23 -3.78 2.70 4.71
CA PHE A 23 -2.99 1.51 5.08
C PHE A 23 -1.94 1.79 6.17
N GLY A 24 -1.85 3.01 6.68
CA GLY A 24 -0.85 3.37 7.70
C GLY A 24 -1.10 2.71 9.05
N CYS A 25 -2.37 2.55 9.44
CA CYS A 25 -2.74 1.87 10.68
C CYS A 25 -2.52 0.35 10.63
N THR A 26 -2.71 -0.28 9.47
CA THR A 26 -2.52 -1.72 9.30
C THR A 26 -1.04 -2.11 9.25
N ARG A 27 -0.17 -1.21 8.77
CA ARG A 27 1.29 -1.43 8.71
C ARG A 27 1.94 -1.61 10.08
N PHE A 28 1.42 -0.96 11.11
CA PHE A 28 1.91 -1.13 12.49
C PHE A 28 1.63 -2.55 13.00
N VAL A 29 0.44 -3.08 12.73
CA VAL A 29 0.02 -4.42 13.18
C VAL A 29 0.86 -5.51 12.49
N TYR A 30 1.07 -5.43 11.18
CA TYR A 30 1.82 -6.45 10.43
C TYR A 30 3.35 -6.40 10.60
N ASN A 31 3.90 -5.30 11.11
CA ASN A 31 5.35 -5.21 11.40
C ASN A 31 5.68 -5.49 12.87
N HIS A 32 4.68 -5.56 13.75
CA HIS A 32 4.87 -5.78 15.18
C HIS A 32 4.68 -7.24 15.61
N TYR A 33 4.01 -8.04 14.79
CA TYR A 33 3.80 -9.49 14.96
C TYR A 33 4.35 -10.22 13.74
#